data_AF-A0A3B5KUJ7-F1
#
_entry.id   AF-A0A3B5KUJ7-F1
#
_cell.length_a   1.000
_cell.length_b   1.000
_cell.length_c   1.000
_cell.angle_alpha   90.00
_cell.angle_beta   90.00
_cell.angle_gamma   90.00
#
_symmetry.space_group_name_H-M   'P 1'
#
loop_
_entity.id
_entity.type
_entity.pdbx_description
1 polymer ?
#
loop_
_entity_poly.entity_id
_entity_poly.type
_entity_poly.pdbx_seq_one_letter_code
_entity_poly.pdbx_strand_id
1 'polypeptide(L)'
;MAALKKTLIAAAVAAVAAFFGHYGAEDITILKDGLAFLSTGLHDYLGLPSFSNEPGKMYVLDLLHPKPTPVELQIKGELDLSSFNPHGISVYTNEADDSIYLFVVNHPQQKSQVEIFRFVGEDTLVHLKTVAHPLLISVNDIIAEVREAAGGIQSGNGINISPDKRYIYVSDILDHEVDVFERLDGEQLVYIKSVPVGTLCDNIEVDHMTGDVWLCCHPDATKLSSFDPKDPPGSEIIKIKNIVSDQPVVTLEYGDDGHELMGSTVAAPYEGKLLIGTIFHKALYCALK
;
A
#
# COMPACT_ATOMS: atom_id res chain seq x y z
N MET A 1 10.67 -25.45 7.36
CA MET A 1 10.91 -24.22 8.13
C MET A 1 12.30 -23.70 7.78
N ALA A 2 12.39 -22.86 6.75
CA ALA A 2 13.58 -22.05 6.57
C ALA A 2 13.61 -21.05 7.72
N ALA A 3 14.75 -20.93 8.42
CA ALA A 3 14.89 -19.93 9.46
C ALA A 3 14.71 -18.54 8.83
N LEU A 4 13.72 -17.77 9.30
CA LEU A 4 13.53 -16.37 8.93
C LEU A 4 14.85 -15.64 9.20
N LYS A 5 15.49 -15.19 8.12
CA LYS A 5 16.79 -14.55 8.20
C LYS A 5 16.53 -13.09 8.52
N LYS A 6 16.71 -12.67 9.78
CA LYS A 6 16.77 -11.25 10.15
C LYS A 6 17.98 -10.61 9.46
N THR A 7 17.81 -10.10 8.24
CA THR A 7 18.90 -9.48 7.49
C THR A 7 18.43 -8.16 6.91
N LEU A 8 19.12 -7.09 7.31
CA LEU A 8 19.23 -5.77 6.65
C LEU A 8 18.09 -4.72 6.77
N ILE A 9 17.31 -4.73 7.87
CA ILE A 9 16.97 -3.46 8.54
C ILE A 9 17.69 -3.46 9.87
N ALA A 10 18.88 -2.86 9.88
CA ALA A 10 19.70 -2.86 11.07
C ALA A 10 19.17 -1.82 12.06
N ALA A 11 18.45 -2.35 13.05
CA ALA A 11 17.72 -1.64 14.09
C ALA A 11 16.55 -0.84 13.53
N ALA A 12 15.32 -1.15 13.95
CA ALA A 12 14.25 -0.16 14.00
C ALA A 12 14.81 1.06 14.77
N VAL A 13 15.29 2.08 14.05
CA VAL A 13 16.03 3.22 14.64
C VAL A 13 15.13 4.05 15.56
N ALA A 14 13.83 3.92 15.40
CA ALA A 14 12.88 3.94 16.48
C ALA A 14 11.72 3.10 15.99
N ALA A 15 11.21 2.13 16.76
CA ALA A 15 9.80 1.83 16.61
C ALA A 15 9.13 3.16 16.86
N VAL A 16 8.63 3.82 15.81
CA VAL A 16 7.81 4.97 16.12
C VAL A 16 6.54 4.40 16.70
N ALA A 17 6.51 4.42 18.02
CA ALA A 17 5.54 3.75 18.84
C ALA A 17 4.16 4.07 18.30
N ALA A 18 3.49 3.05 17.74
CA ALA A 18 2.07 2.99 17.46
C ALA A 18 1.45 4.38 17.18
N PHE A 19 1.80 4.97 16.03
CA PHE A 19 1.35 6.33 15.69
C PHE A 19 -0.17 6.46 15.54
N PHE A 20 -0.79 5.38 15.13
CA PHE A 20 -2.22 5.19 15.02
C PHE A 20 -2.52 4.08 16.01
N GLY A 21 -3.66 4.13 16.72
CA GLY A 21 -4.09 3.00 17.55
C GLY A 21 -4.04 1.67 16.77
N HIS A 22 -4.12 0.53 17.46
CA HIS A 22 -3.97 -0.82 16.89
C HIS A 22 -5.01 -1.18 15.80
N TYR A 23 -4.97 -0.48 14.67
CA TYR A 23 -6.00 -0.41 13.63
C TYR A 23 -5.41 -0.51 12.22
N GLY A 24 -4.10 -0.73 12.12
CA GLY A 24 -3.40 -0.88 10.84
C GLY A 24 -3.23 0.42 10.05
N ALA A 25 -2.23 0.40 9.17
CA ALA A 25 -2.08 1.34 8.07
C ALA A 25 -1.96 0.47 6.83
N GLU A 26 -3.08 0.21 6.17
CA GLU A 26 -3.15 -0.83 5.15
C GLU A 26 -2.38 -0.41 3.91
N ASP A 27 -2.52 0.84 3.49
CA ASP A 27 -1.75 1.38 2.37
C ASP A 27 -1.15 2.76 2.67
N ILE A 28 -0.01 3.04 2.03
CA ILE A 28 0.81 4.23 2.23
C ILE A 28 1.40 4.66 0.89
N THR A 29 1.12 5.91 0.51
CA THR A 29 1.77 6.53 -0.66
C THR A 29 2.54 7.78 -0.25
N ILE A 30 3.72 8.00 -0.84
CA ILE A 30 4.61 9.12 -0.49
C ILE A 30 4.83 10.02 -1.71
N LEU A 31 4.58 11.33 -1.53
CA LEU A 31 4.90 12.35 -2.53
C LEU A 31 6.40 12.58 -2.64
N LYS A 32 6.83 13.15 -3.76
CA LYS A 32 8.26 13.47 -4.02
C LYS A 32 8.87 14.39 -2.97
N ASP A 33 8.06 15.22 -2.32
CA ASP A 33 8.47 16.14 -1.26
C ASP A 33 8.43 15.53 0.15
N GLY A 34 8.12 14.23 0.27
CA GLY A 34 8.17 13.49 1.54
C GLY A 34 6.89 13.56 2.36
N LEU A 35 5.82 14.15 1.83
CA LEU A 35 4.50 14.06 2.44
C LEU A 35 3.89 12.68 2.15
N ALA A 36 3.59 11.91 3.20
CA ALA A 36 3.02 10.58 3.10
C ALA A 36 1.53 10.58 3.50
N PHE A 37 0.70 9.90 2.72
CA PHE A 37 -0.70 9.62 3.04
C PHE A 37 -0.84 8.18 3.48
N LEU A 38 -1.72 7.93 4.46
CA LEU A 38 -1.94 6.60 5.01
C LEU A 38 -3.44 6.31 5.13
N SER A 39 -3.88 5.15 4.64
CA SER A 39 -5.21 4.59 4.92
C SER A 39 -5.16 3.70 6.15
N THR A 40 -6.11 3.86 7.06
CA THR A 40 -6.10 3.15 8.36
C THR A 40 -7.49 2.68 8.76
N GLY A 41 -7.56 1.62 9.57
CA GLY A 41 -8.82 1.13 10.12
C GLY A 41 -9.67 0.35 9.13
N LEU A 42 -9.05 -0.32 8.14
CA LEU A 42 -9.74 -1.29 7.30
C LEU A 42 -10.38 -2.36 8.19
N HIS A 43 -11.67 -2.59 8.01
CA HIS A 43 -12.41 -3.58 8.79
C HIS A 43 -13.43 -4.33 7.93
N ASP A 44 -13.89 -5.48 8.46
CA ASP A 44 -14.91 -6.34 7.85
C ASP A 44 -14.64 -6.71 6.37
N TYR A 45 -13.37 -6.77 5.99
CA TYR A 45 -12.94 -7.09 4.63
C TYR A 45 -12.56 -8.57 4.52
N LEU A 46 -13.25 -9.30 3.62
CA LEU A 46 -12.99 -10.71 3.28
C LEU A 46 -12.84 -11.69 4.48
N GLY A 47 -13.47 -11.39 5.61
CA GLY A 47 -13.42 -12.23 6.82
C GLY A 47 -12.09 -12.17 7.57
N LEU A 48 -11.24 -11.16 7.27
CA LEU A 48 -10.05 -10.87 8.06
C LEU A 48 -10.42 -10.42 9.47
N PRO A 49 -9.55 -10.65 10.48
CA PRO A 49 -9.75 -10.15 11.83
C PRO A 49 -9.89 -8.63 11.82
N SER A 50 -10.98 -8.14 12.41
CA SER A 50 -11.13 -6.71 12.72
C SER A 50 -10.93 -6.48 14.20
N PHE A 51 -10.14 -5.46 14.53
CA PHE A 51 -9.88 -5.02 15.91
C PHE A 51 -10.56 -3.68 16.23
N SER A 52 -11.37 -3.16 15.30
CA SER A 52 -12.15 -1.93 15.46
C SER A 52 -13.48 -2.02 14.71
N ASN A 53 -14.52 -1.42 15.27
CA ASN A 53 -15.78 -1.16 14.57
C ASN A 53 -15.94 0.33 14.24
N GLU A 54 -14.93 1.15 14.53
CA GLU A 54 -14.93 2.56 14.17
C GLU A 54 -14.67 2.71 12.68
N PRO A 55 -15.25 3.73 12.02
CA PRO A 55 -14.90 4.07 10.66
C PRO A 55 -13.39 4.28 10.50
N GLY A 56 -12.86 3.86 9.36
CA GLY A 56 -11.46 4.06 9.05
C GLY A 56 -11.14 5.54 8.85
N LYS A 57 -9.84 5.83 8.79
CA LYS A 57 -9.33 7.20 8.82
C LYS A 57 -8.19 7.36 7.83
N MET A 58 -8.03 8.59 7.35
CA MET A 58 -6.88 9.00 6.56
C MET A 58 -5.94 9.83 7.43
N TYR A 59 -4.64 9.61 7.26
CA TYR A 59 -3.61 10.39 7.95
C TYR A 59 -2.61 10.95 6.95
N VAL A 60 -1.97 12.05 7.35
CA VAL A 60 -0.82 12.62 6.65
C VAL A 60 0.39 12.65 7.58
N LEU A 61 1.57 12.42 7.02
CA LEU A 61 2.84 12.43 7.74
C LEU A 61 3.90 13.16 6.92
N ASP A 62 4.48 14.21 7.49
CA ASP A 62 5.66 14.87 6.93
C ASP A 62 6.93 14.11 7.37
N LEU A 63 7.58 13.43 6.40
CA LEU A 63 8.80 12.67 6.62
C LEU A 63 10.05 13.54 6.73
N LEU A 64 10.00 14.79 6.28
CA LEU A 64 11.10 15.74 6.39
C LEU A 64 11.11 16.43 7.76
N HIS A 65 9.99 16.42 8.48
CA HIS A 65 9.93 16.94 9.84
C HIS A 65 10.92 16.19 10.77
N PRO A 66 11.69 16.86 11.65
CA PRO A 66 12.66 16.20 12.53
C PRO A 66 12.07 15.17 13.49
N LYS A 67 10.77 15.31 13.76
CA LYS A 67 9.97 14.37 14.54
C LYS A 67 8.67 14.10 13.78
N PRO A 68 8.69 13.21 12.77
CA PRO A 68 7.49 12.89 11.99
C PRO A 68 6.37 12.48 12.95
N THR A 69 5.23 13.15 12.88
CA THR A 69 4.05 12.85 13.70
C THR A 69 2.83 12.89 12.80
N PRO A 70 2.07 11.80 12.70
CA PRO A 70 0.92 11.77 11.83
C PRO A 70 -0.22 12.66 12.33
N VAL A 71 -0.91 13.26 11.37
CA VAL A 71 -2.06 14.15 11.60
C VAL A 71 -3.28 13.53 10.93
N GLU A 72 -4.37 13.37 11.68
CA GLU A 72 -5.63 12.87 11.16
C GLU A 72 -6.24 13.88 10.19
N LEU A 73 -6.48 13.45 8.96
CA LEU A 73 -7.02 14.30 7.91
C LEU A 73 -8.50 14.59 8.16
N GLN A 74 -8.85 15.87 8.09
CA GLN A 74 -10.22 16.36 8.17
C GLN A 74 -10.90 16.17 6.81
N ILE A 75 -11.88 15.28 6.73
CA ILE A 75 -12.66 15.06 5.51
C ILE A 75 -13.87 16.01 5.50
N LYS A 76 -13.98 16.80 4.43
CA LYS A 76 -15.11 17.72 4.18
C LYS A 76 -15.85 17.30 2.90
N GLY A 77 -17.16 17.56 2.86
CA GLY A 77 -18.01 17.25 1.71
C GLY A 77 -19.22 16.40 2.11
N GLU A 78 -19.83 15.73 1.13
CA GLU A 78 -21.06 14.94 1.31
C GLU A 78 -20.80 13.44 1.49
N LEU A 79 -19.56 13.02 1.77
CA LEU A 79 -19.22 11.62 2.01
C LEU A 79 -19.78 11.15 3.37
N ASP A 80 -20.43 9.98 3.38
CA ASP A 80 -20.85 9.32 4.62
C ASP A 80 -19.64 8.73 5.35
N LEU A 81 -19.12 9.49 6.32
CA LEU A 81 -17.99 9.07 7.14
C LEU A 81 -18.33 7.97 8.13
N SER A 82 -19.61 7.70 8.41
CA SER A 82 -20.00 6.63 9.35
C SER A 82 -19.79 5.22 8.79
N SER A 83 -19.67 5.10 7.46
CA SER A 83 -19.38 3.84 6.77
C SER A 83 -18.07 3.89 5.98
N PHE A 84 -17.23 4.90 6.22
CA PHE A 84 -15.95 5.04 5.54
C PHE A 84 -14.98 3.94 5.98
N ASN A 85 -14.48 3.19 5.00
CA ASN A 85 -13.64 2.02 5.18
C ASN A 85 -12.54 2.05 4.09
N PRO A 86 -11.51 2.90 4.28
CA PRO A 86 -10.45 3.11 3.31
C PRO A 86 -9.52 1.89 3.21
N HIS A 87 -9.06 1.61 2.00
CA HIS A 87 -8.19 0.50 1.64
C HIS A 87 -7.00 1.05 0.83
N GLY A 88 -6.71 0.52 -0.37
CA GLY A 88 -5.66 1.04 -1.25
C GLY A 88 -5.85 2.51 -1.64
N ILE A 89 -4.73 3.22 -1.81
CA ILE A 89 -4.69 4.66 -2.08
C ILE A 89 -3.70 5.03 -3.17
N SER A 90 -4.03 6.09 -3.91
CA SER A 90 -3.13 6.64 -4.91
C SER A 90 -3.20 8.15 -4.93
N VAL A 91 -2.07 8.78 -5.28
CA VAL A 91 -1.96 10.23 -5.33
C VAL A 91 -1.63 10.70 -6.75
N TYR A 92 -2.32 11.76 -7.18
CA TYR A 92 -2.03 12.49 -8.40
C TYR A 92 -1.70 13.93 -8.06
N THR A 93 -0.53 14.40 -8.50
CA THR A 93 -0.17 15.81 -8.43
C THR A 93 -0.34 16.43 -9.81
N ASN A 94 -1.17 17.48 -9.89
CA ASN A 94 -1.34 18.23 -11.12
C ASN A 94 -0.11 19.10 -11.36
N GLU A 95 0.68 18.76 -12.39
CA GLU A 95 1.92 19.48 -12.73
C GLU A 95 1.69 20.96 -13.13
N ALA A 96 0.46 21.35 -13.46
CA ALA A 96 0.15 22.72 -13.87
C ALA A 96 -0.04 23.70 -12.69
N ASP A 97 -0.49 23.20 -11.53
CA ASP A 97 -0.87 24.05 -10.39
C ASP A 97 -0.54 23.44 -9.01
N ASP A 98 0.22 22.33 -8.99
CA ASP A 98 0.62 21.55 -7.81
C ASP A 98 -0.56 21.08 -6.95
N SER A 99 -1.79 21.06 -7.49
CA SER A 99 -2.94 20.52 -6.76
C SER A 99 -2.77 19.02 -6.57
N ILE A 100 -2.92 18.58 -5.32
CA ILE A 100 -2.83 17.18 -4.92
C ILE A 100 -4.24 16.58 -4.86
N TYR A 101 -4.42 15.46 -5.56
CA TYR A 101 -5.65 14.66 -5.55
C TYR A 101 -5.34 13.28 -4.99
N LEU A 102 -6.16 12.85 -4.03
CA LEU A 102 -6.04 11.54 -3.40
C LEU A 102 -7.22 10.68 -3.85
N PHE A 103 -6.92 9.51 -4.36
CA PHE A 103 -7.88 8.48 -4.74
C PHE A 103 -7.82 7.40 -3.67
N VAL A 104 -8.98 7.04 -3.12
CA VAL A 104 -9.07 6.11 -2.00
C VAL A 104 -10.08 5.04 -2.34
N VAL A 105 -9.65 3.79 -2.39
CA VAL A 105 -10.55 2.64 -2.43
C VAL A 105 -11.33 2.62 -1.12
N ASN A 106 -12.66 2.51 -1.22
CA ASN A 106 -13.55 2.56 -0.07
C ASN A 106 -14.56 1.41 -0.12
N HIS A 107 -14.79 0.78 1.04
CA HIS A 107 -15.66 -0.37 1.20
C HIS A 107 -16.89 -0.14 2.11
N PRO A 108 -17.77 0.84 1.80
CA PRO A 108 -18.91 1.12 2.66
C PRO A 108 -19.95 0.01 2.54
N GLN A 109 -20.33 -0.58 3.67
CA GLN A 109 -21.41 -1.58 3.73
C GLN A 109 -21.21 -2.74 2.73
N GLN A 110 -19.98 -3.26 2.62
CA GLN A 110 -19.61 -4.37 1.71
C GLN A 110 -19.71 -4.03 0.21
N LYS A 111 -19.81 -2.75 -0.15
CA LYS A 111 -19.64 -2.28 -1.54
C LYS A 111 -18.17 -2.02 -1.84
N SER A 112 -17.85 -1.76 -3.10
CA SER A 112 -16.53 -1.29 -3.51
C SER A 112 -16.70 -0.07 -4.41
N GLN A 113 -15.97 0.99 -4.10
CA GLN A 113 -15.97 2.24 -4.85
C GLN A 113 -14.65 2.98 -4.65
N VAL A 114 -14.40 4.02 -5.45
CA VAL A 114 -13.23 4.90 -5.30
C VAL A 114 -13.71 6.31 -4.95
N GLU A 115 -13.21 6.85 -3.86
CA GLU A 115 -13.42 8.24 -3.46
C GLU A 115 -12.30 9.11 -4.00
N ILE A 116 -12.64 10.25 -4.59
CA ILE A 116 -11.68 11.24 -5.08
C ILE A 116 -11.76 12.46 -4.18
N PHE A 117 -10.63 12.81 -3.59
CA PHE A 117 -10.47 13.98 -2.74
C PHE A 117 -9.46 14.96 -3.36
N ARG A 118 -9.64 16.24 -3.07
CA ARG A 118 -8.58 17.25 -3.19
C ARG A 118 -7.96 17.49 -1.82
N PHE A 119 -6.65 17.39 -1.72
CA PHE A 119 -5.92 17.80 -0.52
C PHE A 119 -5.72 19.32 -0.52
N VAL A 120 -6.08 19.99 0.57
CA VAL A 120 -6.02 21.44 0.72
C VAL A 120 -5.50 21.84 2.10
N GLY A 121 -4.73 22.93 2.17
CA GLY A 121 -4.11 23.36 3.42
C GLY A 121 -3.03 22.36 3.86
N GLU A 122 -3.05 22.00 5.15
CA GLU A 122 -2.06 21.08 5.75
C GLU A 122 -2.68 19.74 6.15
N ASP A 123 -4.00 19.67 6.32
CA ASP A 123 -4.68 18.54 6.97
C ASP A 123 -6.10 18.25 6.45
N THR A 124 -6.53 18.83 5.33
CA THR A 124 -7.93 18.72 4.89
C THR A 124 -8.04 17.98 3.55
N LEU A 125 -8.92 16.98 3.51
CA LEU A 125 -9.38 16.34 2.27
C LEU A 125 -10.79 16.85 1.94
N VAL A 126 -10.95 17.50 0.79
CA VAL A 126 -12.27 17.88 0.25
C VAL A 126 -12.74 16.80 -0.70
N HIS A 127 -13.79 16.08 -0.34
CA HIS A 127 -14.40 15.08 -1.20
C HIS A 127 -14.98 15.74 -2.46
N LEU A 128 -14.60 15.21 -3.61
CA LEU A 128 -15.03 15.71 -4.92
C LEU A 128 -16.06 14.78 -5.56
N LYS A 129 -15.82 13.46 -5.46
CA LYS A 129 -16.58 12.49 -6.22
C LYS A 129 -16.43 11.08 -5.66
N THR A 130 -17.51 10.32 -5.69
CA THR A 130 -17.51 8.86 -5.59
C THR A 130 -17.59 8.25 -6.99
N VAL A 131 -16.72 7.30 -7.28
CA VAL A 131 -16.70 6.51 -8.52
C VAL A 131 -17.11 5.09 -8.19
N ALA A 132 -18.30 4.70 -8.64
CA ALA A 132 -18.79 3.34 -8.61
C ALA A 132 -19.04 2.87 -10.05
N HIS A 133 -18.69 1.62 -10.34
CA HIS A 133 -18.85 1.05 -11.68
C HIS A 133 -19.09 -0.47 -11.59
N PRO A 134 -19.87 -1.09 -12.49
CA PRO A 134 -20.11 -2.54 -12.46
C PRO A 134 -18.86 -3.42 -12.56
N LEU A 135 -17.76 -2.89 -13.10
CA LEU A 135 -16.47 -3.59 -13.17
C LEU A 135 -15.62 -3.42 -11.89
N LEU A 136 -15.95 -2.46 -11.01
CA LEU A 136 -15.27 -2.23 -9.74
C LEU A 136 -15.96 -3.05 -8.64
N ILE A 137 -15.89 -4.37 -8.76
CA ILE A 137 -16.65 -5.31 -7.92
C ILE A 137 -15.98 -5.47 -6.55
N SER A 138 -14.66 -5.61 -6.52
CA SER A 138 -13.85 -5.78 -5.32
C SER A 138 -12.48 -5.17 -5.61
N VAL A 139 -12.43 -3.84 -5.57
CA VAL A 139 -11.18 -3.10 -5.78
C VAL A 139 -10.31 -3.30 -4.54
N ASN A 140 -9.05 -3.67 -4.74
CA ASN A 140 -8.08 -3.79 -3.66
C ASN A 140 -7.26 -2.51 -3.59
N ASP A 141 -6.54 -2.22 -4.69
CA ASP A 141 -5.72 -1.02 -4.86
C ASP A 141 -5.93 -0.37 -6.24
N ILE A 142 -5.41 0.85 -6.43
CA ILE A 142 -5.54 1.65 -7.65
C ILE A 142 -4.27 2.46 -7.93
N ILE A 143 -4.02 2.78 -9.19
CA ILE A 143 -3.21 3.93 -9.58
C ILE A 143 -4.11 5.02 -10.15
N ALA A 144 -3.77 6.29 -9.91
CA ALA A 144 -4.55 7.44 -10.37
C ALA A 144 -4.52 7.60 -11.89
N GLU A 145 -5.29 6.77 -12.61
CA GLU A 145 -5.71 6.84 -14.02
C GLU A 145 -6.62 5.62 -14.31
N VAL A 146 -7.95 5.79 -14.38
CA VAL A 146 -8.89 4.64 -14.37
C VAL A 146 -9.44 4.30 -15.75
N ARG A 147 -9.15 3.08 -16.21
CA ARG A 147 -9.81 2.39 -17.32
C ARG A 147 -9.60 0.87 -17.19
N GLU A 148 -10.44 0.06 -17.84
CA GLU A 148 -10.11 -1.35 -18.03
C GLU A 148 -8.97 -1.46 -19.06
N ALA A 149 -7.82 -2.01 -18.67
CA ALA A 149 -6.62 -2.01 -19.50
C ALA A 149 -5.96 -3.39 -19.65
N ALA A 150 -6.26 -4.33 -18.74
CA ALA A 150 -5.84 -5.73 -18.76
C ALA A 150 -6.87 -6.59 -18.00
N GLY A 151 -6.89 -7.90 -18.26
CA GLY A 151 -7.73 -8.89 -17.57
C GLY A 151 -7.04 -10.26 -17.51
N GLY A 152 -7.57 -11.18 -16.71
CA GLY A 152 -6.99 -12.52 -16.50
C GLY A 152 -6.01 -12.62 -15.34
N ILE A 153 -5.81 -11.55 -14.58
CA ILE A 153 -5.10 -11.53 -13.29
C ILE A 153 -6.05 -12.15 -12.26
N GLN A 154 -5.66 -13.27 -11.66
CA GLN A 154 -6.59 -14.07 -10.84
C GLN A 154 -6.79 -13.46 -9.46
N SER A 155 -5.72 -12.89 -8.89
CA SER A 155 -5.73 -12.28 -7.55
C SER A 155 -4.93 -10.98 -7.51
N GLY A 156 -5.28 -10.04 -8.40
CA GLY A 156 -4.68 -8.71 -8.40
C GLY A 156 -4.91 -8.01 -7.07
N ASN A 157 -3.83 -7.60 -6.42
CA ASN A 157 -3.84 -6.93 -5.12
C ASN A 157 -3.25 -5.53 -5.27
N GLY A 158 -1.99 -5.30 -4.91
CA GLY A 158 -1.28 -4.05 -5.16
C GLY A 158 -1.04 -3.76 -6.65
N ILE A 159 -1.08 -2.47 -7.02
CA ILE A 159 -0.77 -1.99 -8.37
C ILE A 159 0.05 -0.71 -8.31
N ASN A 160 1.13 -0.61 -9.11
CA ASN A 160 1.89 0.63 -9.20
C ASN A 160 2.51 0.84 -10.60
N ILE A 161 3.16 1.98 -10.80
CA ILE A 161 3.69 2.43 -12.09
C ILE A 161 5.16 2.84 -12.00
N SER A 162 5.93 2.56 -13.04
CA SER A 162 7.33 2.98 -13.14
C SER A 162 7.47 4.51 -13.17
N PRO A 163 8.61 5.08 -12.72
CA PRO A 163 8.79 6.54 -12.71
C PRO A 163 8.69 7.22 -14.08
N ASP A 164 9.06 6.49 -15.14
CA ASP A 164 8.92 6.92 -16.54
C ASP A 164 7.52 6.70 -17.13
N LYS A 165 6.58 6.17 -16.33
CA LYS A 165 5.19 5.86 -16.66
C LYS A 165 5.01 4.80 -17.75
N ARG A 166 6.08 4.07 -18.10
CA ARG A 166 6.06 3.06 -19.18
C ARG A 166 5.62 1.68 -18.75
N TYR A 167 5.73 1.34 -17.48
CA TYR A 167 5.45 -0.01 -16.99
C TYR A 167 4.47 0.03 -15.82
N ILE A 168 3.50 -0.88 -15.84
CA ILE A 168 2.60 -1.15 -14.73
C ILE A 168 3.05 -2.45 -14.06
N TYR A 169 3.05 -2.46 -12.75
CA TYR A 169 3.35 -3.62 -11.92
C TYR A 169 2.07 -4.01 -11.18
N VAL A 170 1.73 -5.29 -11.20
CA VAL A 170 0.58 -5.83 -10.46
C VAL A 170 1.05 -7.00 -9.62
N SER A 171 0.68 -7.02 -8.34
CA SER A 171 0.95 -8.16 -7.47
C SER A 171 -0.12 -9.22 -7.73
N ASP A 172 0.28 -10.38 -8.27
CA ASP A 172 -0.59 -11.57 -8.30
C ASP A 172 -0.29 -12.41 -7.06
N ILE A 173 -0.98 -12.04 -5.98
CA ILE A 173 -0.65 -12.49 -4.62
C ILE A 173 -0.68 -14.02 -4.51
N LEU A 174 -1.62 -14.71 -5.17
CA LEU A 174 -1.78 -16.16 -5.06
C LEU A 174 -0.82 -16.96 -5.94
N ASP A 175 -0.34 -16.37 -7.04
CA ASP A 175 0.70 -16.99 -7.87
C ASP A 175 2.11 -16.72 -7.32
N HIS A 176 2.25 -15.85 -6.31
CA HIS A 176 3.51 -15.44 -5.68
C HIS A 176 4.47 -14.75 -6.68
N GLU A 177 3.90 -13.95 -7.58
CA GLU A 177 4.65 -13.25 -8.63
C GLU A 177 4.20 -11.78 -8.73
N VAL A 178 5.07 -10.95 -9.31
CA VAL A 178 4.72 -9.59 -9.75
C VAL A 178 4.68 -9.57 -11.27
N ASP A 179 3.50 -9.29 -11.82
CA ASP A 179 3.29 -9.13 -13.25
C ASP A 179 3.77 -7.76 -13.73
N VAL A 180 4.47 -7.76 -14.86
CA VAL A 180 4.99 -6.55 -15.51
C VAL A 180 4.28 -6.36 -16.84
N PHE A 181 3.63 -5.22 -16.99
CA PHE A 181 2.98 -4.80 -18.22
C PHE A 181 3.68 -3.57 -18.79
N GLU A 182 3.87 -3.51 -20.10
CA GLU A 182 4.22 -2.27 -20.80
C GLU A 182 2.94 -1.51 -21.14
N ARG A 183 2.94 -0.23 -20.81
CA ARG A 183 1.89 0.72 -21.15
C ARG A 183 2.19 1.33 -22.51
N LEU A 184 1.33 1.04 -23.47
CA LEU A 184 1.38 1.58 -24.83
C LEU A 184 0.48 2.80 -24.99
N ASP A 185 0.61 3.46 -26.15
CA ASP A 185 -0.23 4.59 -26.53
C ASP A 185 -1.72 4.27 -26.40
N GLY A 186 -2.45 5.24 -25.88
CA GLY A 186 -3.85 5.07 -25.54
C GLY A 186 -4.03 3.99 -24.49
N GLU A 187 -3.28 4.03 -23.36
CA GLU A 187 -3.16 3.08 -22.22
C GLU A 187 -3.65 1.66 -22.47
N GLN A 188 -3.16 1.02 -23.53
CA GLN A 188 -3.22 -0.42 -23.62
C GLN A 188 -2.09 -1.01 -22.77
N LEU A 189 -2.39 -2.06 -21.99
CA LEU A 189 -1.36 -2.81 -21.28
C LEU A 189 -1.01 -4.09 -22.05
N VAL A 190 0.28 -4.32 -22.24
CA VAL A 190 0.81 -5.55 -22.83
C VAL A 190 1.62 -6.28 -21.79
N TYR A 191 1.23 -7.51 -21.47
CA TYR A 191 1.98 -8.37 -20.57
C TYR A 191 3.39 -8.63 -21.13
N ILE A 192 4.41 -8.39 -20.31
CA ILE A 192 5.81 -8.60 -20.67
C ILE A 192 6.31 -9.90 -20.05
N LYS A 193 6.16 -10.04 -18.74
CA LYS A 193 6.62 -11.19 -17.94
C LYS A 193 6.08 -11.09 -16.52
N SER A 194 6.31 -12.13 -15.74
CA SER A 194 6.17 -12.14 -14.29
C SER A 194 7.52 -12.31 -13.60
N VAL A 195 7.65 -11.80 -12.37
CA VAL A 195 8.83 -11.96 -11.53
C VAL A 195 8.45 -12.73 -10.28
N PRO A 196 8.94 -13.98 -10.09
CA PRO A 196 8.61 -14.77 -8.92
C PRO A 196 9.24 -14.17 -7.67
N VAL A 197 8.40 -13.92 -6.66
CA VAL A 197 8.82 -13.40 -5.34
C VAL A 197 8.77 -14.49 -4.26
N GLY A 198 7.95 -15.53 -4.46
CA GLY A 198 7.95 -16.74 -3.62
C GLY A 198 7.29 -16.58 -2.25
N THR A 199 6.50 -15.52 -2.08
CA THR A 199 5.72 -15.18 -0.89
C THR A 199 4.45 -14.43 -1.35
N LEU A 200 3.46 -14.24 -0.47
CA LEU A 200 2.18 -13.62 -0.81
C LEU A 200 2.29 -12.10 -0.68
N CYS A 201 2.81 -11.42 -1.71
CA CYS A 201 2.99 -9.97 -1.67
C CYS A 201 1.69 -9.21 -1.90
N ASP A 202 1.49 -8.16 -1.11
CA ASP A 202 0.27 -7.36 -1.01
C ASP A 202 0.44 -6.09 -1.86
N ASN A 203 0.65 -4.92 -1.25
CA ASN A 203 0.79 -3.63 -1.96
C ASN A 203 2.18 -3.45 -2.58
N ILE A 204 2.21 -2.70 -3.68
CA ILE A 204 3.43 -2.38 -4.44
C ILE A 204 3.76 -0.91 -4.27
N GLU A 205 4.97 -0.60 -3.80
CA GLU A 205 5.53 0.75 -3.81
C GLU A 205 6.75 0.83 -4.73
N VAL A 206 6.91 1.97 -5.41
CA VAL A 206 8.01 2.19 -6.36
C VAL A 206 8.85 3.37 -5.90
N ASP A 207 10.14 3.13 -5.66
CA ASP A 207 11.08 4.20 -5.33
C ASP A 207 11.20 5.17 -6.52
N HIS A 208 10.73 6.39 -6.33
CA HIS A 208 10.70 7.42 -7.38
C HIS A 208 12.09 7.81 -7.92
N MET A 209 13.17 7.54 -7.18
CA MET A 209 14.55 7.84 -7.59
C MET A 209 15.20 6.70 -8.35
N THR A 210 14.94 5.47 -7.95
CA THR A 210 15.65 4.28 -8.49
C THR A 210 14.79 3.44 -9.42
N GLY A 211 13.47 3.51 -9.29
CA GLY A 211 12.53 2.57 -9.91
C GLY A 211 12.56 1.18 -9.28
N ASP A 212 13.25 1.00 -8.14
CA ASP A 212 13.22 -0.25 -7.39
C ASP A 212 11.80 -0.44 -6.81
N VAL A 213 11.30 -1.67 -6.92
CA VAL A 213 9.98 -2.06 -6.41
C VAL A 213 10.13 -2.59 -4.99
N TRP A 214 9.26 -2.15 -4.09
CA TRP A 214 9.19 -2.54 -2.69
C TRP A 214 7.82 -3.14 -2.40
N LEU A 215 7.82 -4.28 -1.73
CA LEU A 215 6.64 -5.09 -1.49
C LEU A 215 6.64 -5.52 -0.03
N CYS A 216 5.48 -5.46 0.60
CA CYS A 216 5.24 -6.16 1.84
C CYS A 216 4.47 -7.44 1.53
N CYS A 217 4.79 -8.52 2.26
CA CYS A 217 4.29 -9.83 1.92
C CYS A 217 3.94 -10.63 3.19
N HIS A 218 3.02 -11.57 3.00
CA HIS A 218 2.52 -12.48 4.04
C HIS A 218 3.19 -13.83 3.88
N PRO A 219 4.09 -14.26 4.79
CA PRO A 219 4.77 -15.56 4.67
C PRO A 219 3.81 -16.74 4.76
N ASP A 220 2.68 -16.54 5.44
CA ASP A 220 1.65 -17.55 5.67
C ASP A 220 0.27 -16.88 5.79
N ALA A 221 -0.49 -16.85 4.69
CA ALA A 221 -1.85 -16.31 4.67
C ALA A 221 -2.83 -17.05 5.60
N THR A 222 -2.55 -18.29 6.00
CA THR A 222 -3.44 -19.03 6.90
C THR A 222 -3.48 -18.38 8.29
N LYS A 223 -2.40 -17.73 8.71
CA LYS A 223 -2.32 -17.00 9.98
C LYS A 223 -3.07 -15.68 9.98
N LEU A 224 -3.37 -15.11 8.81
CA LEU A 224 -4.23 -13.94 8.70
C LEU A 224 -5.70 -14.33 8.93
N SER A 225 -6.16 -15.38 8.27
CA SER A 225 -7.56 -15.83 8.35
C SER A 225 -7.87 -16.60 9.64
N SER A 226 -6.90 -17.36 10.16
CA SER A 226 -7.00 -18.12 11.42
C SER A 226 -6.14 -17.48 12.50
N PHE A 227 -6.37 -16.20 12.75
CA PHE A 227 -5.55 -15.41 13.68
C PHE A 227 -5.48 -16.05 15.08
N ASP A 228 -4.26 -16.39 15.51
CA ASP A 228 -3.93 -16.77 16.88
C ASP A 228 -2.89 -15.78 17.42
N PRO A 229 -3.18 -15.02 18.49
CA PRO A 229 -2.20 -14.11 19.07
C PRO A 229 -0.96 -14.82 19.64
N LYS A 230 -0.98 -16.14 19.83
CA LYS A 230 0.19 -16.94 20.23
C LYS A 230 1.03 -17.43 19.06
N ASP A 231 0.48 -17.40 17.85
CA ASP A 231 1.17 -17.72 16.60
C ASP A 231 0.77 -16.69 15.52
N PRO A 232 1.16 -15.41 15.71
CA PRO A 232 0.66 -14.31 14.89
C PRO A 232 1.15 -14.41 13.43
N PRO A 233 0.47 -13.74 12.48
CA PRO A 233 0.95 -13.63 11.11
C PRO A 233 2.28 -12.86 11.06
N GLY A 234 3.23 -13.38 10.28
CA GLY A 234 4.52 -12.74 10.07
C GLY A 234 4.46 -11.53 9.14
N SER A 235 5.62 -10.95 8.88
CA SER A 235 5.82 -9.85 7.94
C SER A 235 7.10 -10.07 7.14
N GLU A 236 7.05 -9.88 5.82
CA GLU A 236 8.22 -9.87 4.94
C GLU A 236 8.24 -8.62 4.08
N ILE A 237 9.44 -8.12 3.79
CA ILE A 237 9.65 -7.02 2.84
C ILE A 237 10.58 -7.51 1.74
N ILE A 238 10.05 -7.52 0.52
CA ILE A 238 10.78 -7.89 -0.67
C ILE A 238 11.11 -6.62 -1.47
N LYS A 239 12.34 -6.55 -1.96
CA LYS A 239 12.78 -5.51 -2.90
C LYS A 239 13.15 -6.16 -4.22
N ILE A 240 12.70 -5.56 -5.32
CA ILE A 240 13.05 -5.98 -6.69
C ILE A 240 13.78 -4.84 -7.38
N LYS A 241 15.03 -5.08 -7.77
CA LYS A 241 15.81 -4.15 -8.59
C LYS A 241 15.76 -4.55 -10.05
N ASN A 242 15.75 -3.55 -10.93
CA ASN A 242 15.76 -3.73 -12.39
C ASN A 242 14.67 -4.70 -12.86
N ILE A 243 13.44 -4.53 -12.36
CA ILE A 243 12.34 -5.49 -12.54
C ILE A 243 12.09 -5.84 -14.01
N VAL A 244 12.31 -4.91 -14.95
CA VAL A 244 12.11 -5.11 -16.40
C VAL A 244 13.25 -5.92 -17.06
N SER A 245 14.46 -5.95 -16.49
CA SER A 245 15.63 -6.64 -17.08
C SER A 245 15.48 -8.17 -17.13
N ASP A 246 16.22 -8.88 -17.99
CA ASP A 246 16.17 -10.34 -18.09
C ASP A 246 16.49 -11.07 -16.77
N GLN A 247 17.20 -10.42 -15.85
CA GLN A 247 17.60 -10.96 -14.55
C GLN A 247 17.31 -9.94 -13.43
N PRO A 248 16.04 -9.79 -13.02
CA PRO A 248 15.70 -8.94 -11.89
C PRO A 248 16.34 -9.47 -10.61
N VAL A 249 16.73 -8.58 -9.71
CA VAL A 249 17.34 -8.95 -8.43
C VAL A 249 16.29 -8.83 -7.34
N VAL A 250 15.84 -9.97 -6.82
CA VAL A 250 14.86 -10.06 -5.72
C VAL A 250 15.60 -10.30 -4.41
N THR A 251 15.39 -9.43 -3.42
CA THR A 251 16.02 -9.51 -2.10
C THR A 251 14.99 -9.43 -0.98
N LEU A 252 15.19 -10.23 0.06
CA LEU A 252 14.49 -10.11 1.33
C LEU A 252 15.21 -9.05 2.17
N GLU A 253 14.56 -7.89 2.35
CA GLU A 253 15.10 -6.75 3.10
C GLU A 253 14.70 -6.78 4.58
N TYR A 254 13.57 -7.42 4.90
CA TYR A 254 13.10 -7.59 6.28
C TYR A 254 12.24 -8.86 6.40
N GLY A 255 12.33 -9.51 7.56
CA GLY A 255 11.49 -10.65 7.91
C GLY A 255 11.27 -10.72 9.41
N ASP A 256 10.01 -10.85 9.82
CA ASP A 256 9.57 -11.00 11.20
C ASP A 256 8.50 -12.10 11.34
N ASP A 257 8.47 -12.75 12.49
CA ASP A 257 7.54 -13.84 12.79
C ASP A 257 6.21 -13.36 13.40
N GLY A 258 5.95 -12.05 13.41
CA GLY A 258 4.72 -11.46 13.92
C GLY A 258 4.87 -10.83 15.31
N HIS A 259 5.97 -11.09 16.02
CA HIS A 259 6.16 -10.52 17.37
C HIS A 259 6.55 -9.04 17.34
N GLU A 260 7.22 -8.59 16.29
CA GLU A 260 7.50 -7.17 16.09
C GLU A 260 6.44 -6.53 15.21
N LEU A 261 6.09 -7.10 14.06
CA LEU A 261 5.12 -6.56 13.12
C LEU A 261 4.25 -7.69 12.55
N MET A 262 2.93 -7.51 12.56
CA MET A 262 1.98 -8.54 12.16
C MET A 262 1.32 -8.17 10.84
N GLY A 263 1.40 -9.03 9.83
CA GLY A 263 0.66 -8.88 8.57
C GLY A 263 0.98 -7.57 7.84
N SER A 264 2.24 -7.37 7.47
CA SER A 264 2.68 -6.20 6.70
C SER A 264 2.05 -6.16 5.30
N THR A 265 1.63 -4.98 4.87
CA THR A 265 0.86 -4.77 3.62
C THR A 265 1.55 -3.85 2.63
N VAL A 266 2.23 -2.82 3.12
CA VAL A 266 2.92 -1.80 2.29
C VAL A 266 4.29 -1.46 2.86
N ALA A 267 5.27 -1.23 1.97
CA ALA A 267 6.63 -0.79 2.31
C ALA A 267 7.03 0.39 1.42
N ALA A 268 6.80 1.61 1.91
CA ALA A 268 7.02 2.84 1.14
C ALA A 268 8.39 3.48 1.45
N PRO A 269 9.37 3.44 0.51
CA PRO A 269 10.69 4.00 0.72
C PRO A 269 10.71 5.51 0.47
N TYR A 270 11.50 6.25 1.25
CA TYR A 270 11.75 7.67 0.98
C TYR A 270 13.11 8.12 1.55
N GLU A 271 14.04 8.54 0.69
CA GLU A 271 15.34 9.12 1.07
C GLU A 271 16.09 8.36 2.20
N GLY A 272 16.29 7.05 2.03
CA GLY A 272 16.97 6.22 3.04
C GLY A 272 16.12 5.90 4.28
N LYS A 273 14.82 6.17 4.23
CA LYS A 273 13.82 5.75 5.22
C LYS A 273 12.86 4.75 4.58
N LEU A 274 12.15 4.00 5.41
CA LEU A 274 11.11 3.06 4.99
C LEU A 274 9.93 3.14 5.97
N LEU A 275 8.75 3.47 5.45
CA LEU A 275 7.48 3.30 6.18
C LEU A 275 6.92 1.92 5.87
N ILE A 276 6.48 1.20 6.90
CA ILE A 276 5.91 -0.14 6.77
C ILE A 276 4.51 -0.11 7.38
N GLY A 277 3.50 -0.40 6.58
CA GLY A 277 2.11 -0.54 7.01
C GLY A 277 1.72 -1.99 7.29
N THR A 278 0.57 -2.19 7.92
CA THR A 278 -0.02 -3.50 8.20
C THR A 278 -1.52 -3.43 8.07
N ILE A 279 -2.17 -4.57 7.81
CA ILE A 279 -3.64 -4.65 7.68
C ILE A 279 -4.33 -4.08 8.92
N PHE A 280 -3.91 -4.51 10.12
CA PHE A 280 -4.67 -4.25 11.34
C PHE A 280 -3.83 -4.04 12.61
N HIS A 281 -2.50 -4.05 12.53
CA HIS A 281 -1.65 -3.95 13.72
C HIS A 281 -1.12 -2.52 13.93
N LYS A 282 0.09 -2.23 13.44
CA LYS A 282 0.77 -0.93 13.63
C LYS A 282 1.60 -0.62 12.39
N ALA A 283 2.02 0.63 12.25
CA ALA A 283 3.03 1.00 11.28
C ALA A 283 4.43 1.04 11.91
N LEU A 284 5.47 0.78 11.11
CA LEU A 284 6.87 1.04 11.47
C LEU A 284 7.47 2.12 10.59
N TYR A 285 8.46 2.82 11.13
CA TYR A 285 9.28 3.77 10.39
C TYR A 285 10.74 3.45 10.67
N CYS A 286 11.47 3.10 9.62
CA CYS A 286 12.80 2.53 9.68
C CYS A 286 13.80 3.40 8.92
N ALA A 287 15.06 3.36 9.33
CA ALA A 287 16.16 3.86 8.51
C ALA A 287 16.76 2.70 7.72
N LEU A 288 16.96 2.89 6.43
CA LEU A 288 17.68 1.98 5.54
C LEU A 288 19.19 2.20 5.71
N LYS A 289 19.99 1.13 5.62
CA LYS A 289 21.45 1.19 5.72
C LYS A 289 22.14 0.97 4.38
#